data_AF-Q850J1-F1
#
_entry.id   AF-Q850J1-F1
#
_cell.length_a   1.000
_cell.length_b   1.000
_cell.length_c   1.000
_cell.angle_alpha   90.00
_cell.angle_beta   90.00
_cell.angle_gamma   90.00
#
_symmetry.space_group_name_H-M   'P 1'
#
loop_
_entity.id
_entity.type
_entity.pdbx_description
1 polymer ?
#
loop_
_entity_poly.entity_id
_entity_poly.type
_entity_poly.pdbx_seq_one_letter_code
_entity_poly.pdbx_strand_id
1 'polypeptide(L)'
;EDTRKNFVSHLYSALANAGVNTFLDDEKLAKGQQLKTELWHAIEGSQISVVVFSKNYIYSTWCLDELVKIMECHSSRGQVVL
;
A
#
# COMPACT_ATOMS: atom_id res chain seq x y z
N GLU A 1 13.68 6.43 7.66
CA GLU A 1 13.07 5.83 8.86
C GLU A 1 12.05 4.80 8.38
N ASP A 2 12.12 3.58 8.91
CA ASP A 2 11.20 2.51 8.52
C ASP A 2 9.89 2.70 9.29
N THR A 3 8.88 3.25 8.61
CA THR A 3 7.56 3.51 9.21
C THR A 3 6.75 2.22 9.42
N ARG A 4 7.20 1.09 8.87
CA ARG A 4 6.49 -0.20 8.93
C ARG A 4 6.37 -0.71 10.36
N LYS A 5 7.44 -0.61 11.13
CA LYS A 5 7.51 -1.20 12.48
C LYS A 5 6.87 -0.33 13.57
N ASN A 6 6.53 0.92 13.28
CA ASN A 6 5.98 1.85 14.25
C ASN A 6 4.56 2.31 13.86
N PHE A 7 4.42 3.38 13.10
CA PHE A 7 3.16 3.99 12.75
C PHE A 7 2.27 3.04 11.93
N VAL A 8 2.82 2.40 10.89
CA VAL A 8 2.05 1.54 9.99
C VAL A 8 1.57 0.27 10.70
N SER A 9 2.39 -0.32 11.60
CA SER A 9 1.96 -1.50 12.37
C SER A 9 0.78 -1.17 13.29
N HIS A 10 0.81 -0.02 13.97
CA HIS A 10 -0.30 0.46 14.79
C HIS A 10 -1.55 0.76 13.95
N LEU A 11 -1.39 1.41 12.80
CA LEU A 11 -2.49 1.70 11.88
C LEU A 11 -3.14 0.40 11.37
N TYR A 12 -2.33 -0.57 10.94
CA TYR A 12 -2.81 -1.87 10.49
C TYR A 12 -3.59 -2.59 11.59
N SER A 13 -3.05 -2.65 12.82
CA SER A 13 -3.75 -3.25 13.96
C SER A 13 -5.05 -2.53 14.28
N ALA A 14 -5.10 -1.21 14.22
CA ALA A 14 -6.31 -0.44 14.48
C ALA A 14 -7.40 -0.71 13.42
N LEU A 15 -7.04 -0.76 12.13
CA LEU A 15 -7.95 -1.09 11.04
C LEU A 15 -8.48 -2.53 11.17
N ALA A 16 -7.60 -3.49 11.47
CA ALA A 16 -7.98 -4.88 11.69
C ALA A 16 -8.94 -5.02 12.89
N ASN A 17 -8.66 -4.34 14.01
CA ASN A 17 -9.52 -4.33 15.19
C ASN A 17 -10.89 -3.69 14.92
N ALA A 18 -10.97 -2.75 13.97
CA ALA A 18 -12.21 -2.15 13.50
C ALA A 18 -12.97 -3.03 12.47
N GLY A 19 -12.43 -4.22 12.12
CA GLY A 19 -13.04 -5.12 11.14
C GLY A 19 -12.80 -4.72 9.69
N VAL A 20 -11.86 -3.81 9.42
CA VAL A 20 -11.51 -3.38 8.07
C VAL A 20 -10.53 -4.37 7.46
N ASN A 21 -10.95 -5.06 6.39
CA ASN A 21 -10.05 -5.93 5.63
C ASN A 21 -8.95 -5.08 4.98
N THR A 22 -7.72 -5.26 5.45
CA THR A 22 -6.58 -4.41 5.09
C THR A 22 -5.47 -5.27 4.51
N PHE A 23 -4.99 -4.89 3.33
CA PHE A 23 -3.77 -5.42 2.75
C PHE A 23 -2.58 -4.55 3.20
N LEU A 24 -1.51 -5.18 3.70
CA LEU A 24 -0.28 -4.49 4.08
C LEU A 24 0.85 -5.00 3.18
N ASP A 25 1.46 -4.10 2.41
CA ASP A 25 2.68 -4.39 1.66
C ASP A 25 3.86 -4.70 2.61
N ASP A 26 4.55 -5.81 2.33
CA ASP A 26 5.85 -6.11 2.89
C ASP A 26 6.96 -5.89 1.85
N GLU A 27 7.65 -4.75 1.96
CA GLU A 27 8.83 -4.41 1.12
C GLU A 27 9.89 -5.51 1.13
N LYS A 28 9.94 -6.39 2.17
CA LYS A 28 10.89 -7.51 2.21
C LYS A 28 10.47 -8.69 1.34
N LEU A 29 9.19 -8.80 1.02
CA LEU A 29 8.64 -9.81 0.12
C LEU A 29 8.84 -9.44 -1.36
N ALA A 30 9.29 -8.23 -1.70
CA ALA A 30 9.47 -7.75 -3.08
C ALA A 30 10.61 -8.42 -3.91
N LYS A 31 11.01 -9.66 -3.60
CA LYS A 31 12.10 -10.37 -4.32
C LYS A 31 11.63 -11.24 -5.52
N GLY A 32 10.40 -11.06 -6.04
CA GLY A 32 9.92 -11.88 -7.16
C GLY A 32 8.77 -11.31 -8.01
N GLN A 33 8.68 -11.75 -9.27
CA GLN A 33 7.63 -11.33 -10.23
C GLN A 33 6.21 -11.74 -9.82
N GLN A 34 6.06 -12.86 -9.11
CA GLN A 34 4.74 -13.38 -8.71
C GLN A 34 4.07 -12.51 -7.63
N LEU A 35 4.88 -11.95 -6.72
CA LEU A 35 4.43 -11.04 -5.65
C LEU A 35 4.01 -9.68 -6.19
N LYS A 36 4.61 -9.24 -7.30
CA LYS A 36 4.19 -8.03 -8.03
C LYS A 36 2.73 -8.15 -8.51
N THR A 37 2.33 -9.32 -9.00
CA THR A 37 0.96 -9.57 -9.48
C THR A 37 -0.07 -9.52 -8.36
N GLU A 38 0.22 -10.13 -7.21
CA GLU A 38 -0.69 -10.12 -6.05
C GLU A 38 -0.88 -8.71 -5.49
N LEU A 39 0.20 -7.93 -5.40
CA LEU A 39 0.13 -6.53 -4.99
C LEU A 39 -0.74 -5.69 -5.94
N TRP A 40 -0.58 -5.85 -7.26
CA TRP A 40 -1.41 -5.12 -8.21
C TRP A 40 -2.88 -5.50 -8.11
N HIS A 41 -3.19 -6.79 -7.93
CA HIS A 41 -4.56 -7.22 -7.71
C HIS A 41 -5.14 -6.68 -6.40
N ALA A 42 -4.34 -6.60 -5.34
CA ALA A 42 -4.76 -5.98 -4.09
C ALA A 42 -5.08 -4.48 -4.29
N ILE A 43 -4.23 -3.73 -4.99
CA ILE A 43 -4.44 -2.30 -5.28
C ILE A 43 -5.71 -2.12 -6.13
N GLU A 44 -5.84 -2.86 -7.23
CA GLU A 44 -6.98 -2.75 -8.16
C GLU A 44 -8.31 -3.18 -7.53
N GLY A 45 -8.28 -4.13 -6.59
CA GLY A 45 -9.44 -4.65 -5.87
C GLY A 45 -9.82 -3.85 -4.62
N SER A 46 -9.01 -2.87 -4.22
CA SER A 46 -9.24 -2.08 -3.02
C SER A 46 -10.19 -0.91 -3.27
N GLN A 47 -11.05 -0.62 -2.29
CA GLN A 47 -11.95 0.55 -2.32
C GLN A 47 -11.25 1.82 -1.81
N ILE A 48 -10.29 1.65 -0.89
CA ILE A 48 -9.56 2.72 -0.25
C ILE A 48 -8.07 2.36 -0.28
N SER A 49 -7.22 3.33 -0.61
CA SER A 49 -5.77 3.27 -0.42
C SER A 49 -5.34 4.31 0.60
N VAL A 50 -4.56 3.91 1.60
CA VAL A 50 -3.95 4.83 2.57
C VAL A 50 -2.46 4.93 2.28
N VAL A 51 -1.99 6.11 1.89
CA VAL A 51 -0.57 6.32 1.51
C VAL A 51 0.19 6.96 2.65
N VAL A 52 1.12 6.21 3.25
CA VAL A 52 1.95 6.71 4.35
C VAL A 52 3.28 7.24 3.80
N PHE A 53 3.35 8.54 3.56
CA PHE A 53 4.59 9.18 3.15
C PHE A 53 5.61 9.21 4.29
N SER A 54 6.84 8.83 3.97
CA SER A 54 8.00 8.92 4.86
C SER A 54 9.16 9.61 4.15
N LYS A 55 10.18 10.02 4.91
CA LYS A 55 11.42 10.56 4.32
C LYS A 55 12.05 9.62 3.29
N ASN A 56 11.80 8.32 3.42
CA ASN A 56 12.40 7.31 2.56
C ASN A 56 11.53 6.92 1.36
N TYR A 57 10.27 7.37 1.32
CA TYR A 57 9.28 6.95 0.32
C TYR A 57 9.77 7.21 -1.12
N ILE A 58 10.27 8.42 -1.38
CA ILE A 58 10.75 8.83 -2.72
C ILE A 58 12.05 8.16 -3.15
N TYR A 59 12.78 7.52 -2.24
CA TYR A 59 14.01 6.78 -2.56
C TYR A 59 13.73 5.33 -2.97
N SER A 60 12.48 4.87 -2.84
CA SER A 60 12.05 3.54 -3.28
C SER A 60 11.30 3.67 -4.60
N THR A 61 11.91 3.21 -5.70
CA THR A 61 11.22 3.14 -7.00
C THR A 61 9.96 2.29 -6.92
N TRP A 62 9.96 1.29 -6.04
CA TRP A 62 8.80 0.44 -5.79
C TRP A 62 7.63 1.21 -5.19
N CYS A 63 7.88 2.03 -4.15
CA CYS A 63 6.84 2.87 -3.57
C CYS A 63 6.27 3.87 -4.60
N LEU A 64 7.10 4.34 -5.54
CA LEU A 64 6.64 5.22 -6.62
C LEU A 64 5.79 4.47 -7.66
N ASP A 65 6.18 3.26 -8.05
CA ASP A 65 5.39 2.40 -8.95
C ASP A 65 4.01 2.09 -8.32
N GLU A 66 3.98 1.76 -7.02
CA GLU A 66 2.75 1.57 -6.25
C GLU A 66 1.86 2.81 -6.30
N LEU A 67 2.44 3.99 -6.04
CA LEU A 67 1.72 5.26 -6.06
C LEU A 67 1.10 5.53 -7.44
N VAL A 68 1.84 5.30 -8.51
CA VAL A 68 1.32 5.46 -9.89
C VAL A 68 0.09 4.58 -10.07
N LYS A 69 0.16 3.30 -9.69
CA LYS A 69 -0.99 2.39 -9.83
C LYS A 69 -2.19 2.80 -8.99
N ILE A 70 -1.96 3.24 -7.76
CA ILE A 70 -3.00 3.74 -6.86
C ILE A 70 -3.71 4.94 -7.52
N MET A 71 -2.95 5.88 -8.08
CA MET A 71 -3.51 7.07 -8.74
C MET A 71 -4.24 6.74 -10.05
N GLU A 72 -3.79 5.73 -10.79
CA GLU A 72 -4.53 5.18 -11.94
C GLU A 72 -5.89 4.61 -11.50
N CYS A 73 -5.93 3.83 -10.42
CA CYS A 73 -7.15 3.23 -9.90
C CYS A 73 -8.09 4.27 -9.28
N HIS A 74 -7.56 5.28 -8.59
CA HIS A 74 -8.34 6.45 -8.15
C HIS A 74 -9.05 7.11 -9.34
N SER A 75 -8.32 7.37 -10.41
CA SER A 75 -8.84 8.09 -11.59
C SER A 75 -9.80 7.25 -12.43
N SER A 76 -9.57 5.94 -12.56
CA SER A 76 -10.33 5.05 -13.46
C SER A 76 -11.42 4.23 -12.78
N ARG A 77 -11.31 3.99 -11.47
CA ARG A 77 -12.19 3.08 -10.70
C ARG A 77 -12.90 3.75 -9.53
N GLY A 78 -12.60 5.02 -9.25
CA GLY A 78 -13.20 5.75 -8.12
C GLY A 78 -12.70 5.28 -6.76
N GLN A 79 -11.53 4.63 -6.71
CA GLN A 79 -10.86 4.29 -5.45
C GLN A 79 -10.57 5.56 -4.66
N VAL A 80 -10.88 5.57 -3.36
CA VAL A 80 -10.57 6.70 -2.48
C VAL A 80 -9.11 6.62 -2.06
N VAL A 81 -8.38 7.73 -2.15
CA VAL A 81 -6.99 7.82 -1.68
C VAL A 81 -6.93 8.75 -0.48
N LEU A 82 -6.35 8.27 0.62
CA LEU A 82 -6.17 8.96 1.89
C LEU A 82 -4.70 9.16 2.21
#